data_AF-A0A948DYM0-F1
#
_entry.id   AF-A0A948DYM0-F1
#
_cell.length_a   1.000
_cell.length_b   1.000
_cell.length_c   1.000
_cell.angle_alpha   90.00
_cell.angle_beta   90.00
_cell.angle_gamma   90.00
#
_symmetry.space_group_name_H-M   'P 1'
#
loop_
_entity.id
_entity.type
_entity.pdbx_description
1 polymer ?
#
loop_
_entity_poly.entity_id
_entity_poly.type
_entity_poly.pdbx_seq_one_letter_code
_entity_poly.pdbx_strand_id
1 'polypeptide(L)'
;QSSTIIIRSLATGDIELGRAKRIILKEIGVGLVMGIVCGLLAGVAAPLFKMGGLGLGIIVGGSMFVALTVATFIGTFFPILLKRLDVDPAVAAGPFVTMTTDFTGLLIYLGLATSLIGFLK
;
A
#
# COMPACT_ATOMS: atom_id res chain seq x y z
N GLN A 1 -5.00 -0.86 -7.46
CA GLN A 1 -5.47 0.28 -8.29
C GLN A 1 -4.32 1.05 -8.93
N SER A 2 -3.33 1.48 -8.15
CA SER A 2 -2.22 2.31 -8.63
C SER A 2 -1.42 1.69 -9.80
N SER A 3 -1.08 0.40 -9.71
CA SER A 3 -0.36 -0.33 -10.78
C SER A 3 -1.07 -0.30 -12.13
N THR A 4 -2.39 -0.51 -12.16
CA THR A 4 -3.19 -0.46 -13.40
C THR A 4 -3.20 0.93 -14.03
N ILE A 5 -3.30 1.99 -13.22
CA ILE A 5 -3.29 3.39 -13.71
C ILE A 5 -1.94 3.70 -14.36
N ILE A 6 -0.85 3.25 -13.76
CA ILE A 6 0.50 3.45 -14.29
C ILE A 6 0.71 2.68 -15.58
N ILE A 7 0.36 1.39 -15.63
CA ILE A 7 0.51 0.57 -16.84
C ILE A 7 -0.25 1.20 -18.02
N ARG A 8 -1.49 1.66 -17.80
CA ARG A 8 -2.27 2.34 -18.83
C ARG A 8 -1.62 3.66 -19.27
N SER A 9 -1.14 4.47 -18.32
CA SER A 9 -0.47 5.74 -18.62
C SER A 9 0.90 5.54 -19.31
N LEU A 10 1.58 4.43 -19.04
CA LEU A 10 2.81 4.05 -19.74
C LEU A 10 2.52 3.60 -21.18
N ALA A 11 1.41 2.88 -21.40
CA ALA A 11 0.96 2.40 -22.70
C ALA A 11 0.40 3.51 -23.61
N THR A 12 -0.23 4.55 -23.05
CA THR A 12 -0.71 5.72 -23.82
C THR A 12 0.39 6.73 -24.14
N GLY A 13 1.63 6.53 -23.65
CA GLY A 13 2.75 7.45 -23.86
C GLY A 13 2.70 8.73 -23.00
N ASP A 14 1.73 8.86 -22.09
CA ASP A 14 1.54 10.04 -21.23
C ASP A 14 2.66 10.25 -20.19
N ILE A 15 3.42 9.19 -19.90
CA ILE A 15 4.53 9.23 -18.93
C ILE A 15 5.86 9.38 -19.66
N GLU A 16 6.27 10.64 -19.86
CA GLU A 16 7.68 11.00 -19.93
C GLU A 16 8.32 10.74 -18.56
N LEU A 17 9.50 10.10 -18.53
CA LEU A 17 10.25 9.76 -17.31
C LEU A 17 10.47 10.96 -16.35
N GLY A 18 10.37 12.20 -16.84
CA GLY A 18 10.40 13.42 -16.04
C GLY A 18 9.17 13.64 -15.14
N ARG A 19 7.99 13.13 -15.51
CA ARG A 19 6.75 13.24 -14.70
C ARG A 19 6.58 12.13 -13.66
N ALA A 20 7.39 11.07 -13.74
CA ALA A 20 7.32 9.91 -12.85
C ALA A 20 7.35 10.29 -11.35
N LYS A 21 8.24 11.21 -10.95
CA LYS A 21 8.33 11.68 -9.56
C LYS A 21 7.03 12.35 -9.08
N ARG A 22 6.41 13.18 -9.93
CA ARG A 22 5.15 13.88 -9.61
C ARG A 22 4.00 12.88 -9.45
N ILE A 23 3.98 11.84 -10.27
CA ILE A 23 2.96 10.78 -10.19
C ILE A 23 3.13 9.96 -8.91
N ILE A 24 4.35 9.55 -8.56
CA ILE A 24 4.65 8.84 -7.31
C ILE A 24 4.19 9.65 -6.10
N LEU A 25 4.53 10.94 -6.03
CA LEU A 25 4.11 11.82 -4.92
C LEU A 25 2.58 11.95 -4.83
N LYS A 26 1.90 12.06 -5.97
CA LYS A 26 0.43 12.11 -6.01
C LYS A 26 -0.19 10.82 -5.49
N GLU A 27 0.32 9.67 -5.92
CA GLU A 27 -0.20 8.36 -5.51
C GLU A 27 0.10 8.04 -4.05
N ILE A 28 1.25 8.46 -3.51
CA ILE A 28 1.51 8.40 -2.07
C ILE A 28 0.47 9.23 -1.30
N GLY A 29 0.12 10.41 -1.80
CA GLY A 29 -0.95 11.23 -1.21
C GLY A 29 -2.31 10.52 -1.20
N VAL A 30 -2.67 9.85 -2.29
CA VAL A 30 -3.88 9.01 -2.35
C VAL A 30 -3.79 7.85 -1.35
N GLY A 31 -2.62 7.20 -1.26
CA GLY A 31 -2.36 6.12 -0.31
C GLY A 31 -2.47 6.54 1.15
N LEU A 32 -1.99 7.72 1.50
CA LEU A 32 -2.14 8.30 2.84
C LEU A 32 -3.61 8.52 3.19
N VAL A 33 -4.38 9.15 2.29
CA VAL A 33 -5.81 9.40 2.52
C VAL A 33 -6.56 8.08 2.66
N MET A 34 -6.34 7.13 1.75
CA MET A 34 -6.97 5.81 1.82
C MET A 34 -6.55 5.04 3.08
N GLY A 35 -5.27 5.13 3.45
CA GLY A 35 -4.74 4.54 4.68
C GLY A 35 -5.44 5.09 5.91
N ILE A 36 -5.66 6.40 5.99
CA ILE A 36 -6.34 7.05 7.13
C ILE A 36 -7.78 6.58 7.19
N VAL A 37 -8.50 6.65 6.08
CA VAL A 37 -9.93 6.29 6.02
C VAL A 37 -10.12 4.81 6.37
N CYS A 38 -9.41 3.91 5.68
CA CYS A 38 -9.53 2.48 5.93
C CYS A 38 -8.98 2.06 7.29
N GLY A 39 -7.84 2.65 7.71
CA GLY A 39 -7.24 2.37 9.02
C GLY A 39 -8.14 2.78 10.17
N LEU A 40 -8.77 3.96 10.11
CA LEU A 40 -9.76 4.38 11.10
C LEU A 40 -10.98 3.45 11.11
N LEU A 41 -11.53 3.12 9.94
CA LEU A 41 -12.68 2.22 9.85
C LEU A 41 -12.38 0.85 10.46
N ALA A 42 -11.23 0.25 10.14
CA ALA A 42 -10.85 -1.05 10.68
C ALA A 42 -10.47 -1.00 12.16
N GLY A 43 -9.78 0.05 12.59
CA GLY A 43 -9.40 0.24 14.00
C GLY A 43 -10.60 0.46 14.90
N VAL A 44 -11.63 1.18 14.43
CA VAL A 44 -12.90 1.39 15.14
C VAL A 44 -13.79 0.15 15.06
N ALA A 45 -13.75 -0.60 13.96
CA ALA A 45 -14.49 -1.86 13.83
C ALA A 45 -14.05 -2.89 14.89
N ALA A 46 -12.76 -3.01 15.19
CA ALA A 46 -12.25 -4.00 16.14
C ALA A 46 -12.97 -4.02 17.52
N PRO A 47 -13.12 -2.89 18.24
CA PRO A 47 -13.88 -2.85 19.49
C PRO A 47 -15.40 -2.97 19.27
N LEU A 48 -15.95 -2.43 18.16
CA LEU A 48 -17.39 -2.50 17.87
C LEU A 48 -17.89 -3.93 17.63
N PHE A 49 -17.08 -4.75 16.95
CA PHE A 49 -17.40 -6.15 16.66
C PHE A 49 -17.04 -7.11 17.81
N LYS A 50 -16.64 -6.59 18.99
CA LYS A 50 -16.18 -7.38 20.15
C LYS A 50 -15.07 -8.39 19.82
N MET A 51 -14.32 -8.16 18.74
CA MET A 51 -13.21 -9.03 18.32
C MET A 51 -11.90 -8.71 19.06
N GLY A 52 -11.88 -7.68 19.90
CA GLY A 52 -10.73 -7.33 20.75
C GLY A 52 -10.93 -6.03 21.52
N GLY A 53 -9.95 -5.71 22.37
CA GLY A 53 -9.87 -4.41 23.05
C GLY A 53 -9.30 -3.29 22.17
N LEU A 54 -9.24 -2.08 22.73
CA LEU A 54 -8.68 -0.89 22.07
C LEU A 54 -7.27 -1.12 21.51
N GLY A 55 -6.42 -1.90 22.19
CA GLY A 55 -5.07 -2.24 21.72
C GLY A 55 -5.07 -2.98 20.38
N LEU A 56 -6.00 -3.91 20.18
CA LEU A 56 -6.13 -4.66 18.93
C LEU A 56 -6.59 -3.75 17.78
N GLY A 57 -7.51 -2.83 18.06
CA GLY A 57 -7.95 -1.81 17.10
C GLY A 57 -6.83 -0.88 16.65
N ILE A 58 -5.94 -0.45 17.57
CA ILE A 58 -4.78 0.38 17.23
C ILE A 58 -3.81 -0.37 16.31
N ILE A 59 -3.54 -1.65 16.58
CA ILE A 59 -2.64 -2.46 15.76
C ILE A 59 -3.23 -2.68 14.37
N VAL A 60 -4.49 -3.10 14.28
CA VAL A 60 -5.15 -3.34 13.00
C VAL A 60 -5.25 -2.04 12.20
N GLY A 61 -5.77 -0.97 12.80
CA GLY A 61 -5.92 0.32 12.12
C GLY A 61 -4.57 0.92 11.68
N GLY A 62 -3.57 0.89 12.56
CA GLY A 62 -2.22 1.34 12.26
C GLY A 62 -1.55 0.51 11.16
N SER A 63 -1.70 -0.81 11.21
CA SER A 63 -1.16 -1.69 10.16
C SER A 63 -1.81 -1.46 8.81
N MET A 64 -3.12 -1.25 8.75
CA MET A 64 -3.82 -0.91 7.50
C MET A 64 -3.38 0.44 6.94
N PHE A 65 -3.20 1.45 7.79
CA PHE A 65 -2.69 2.75 7.36
C PHE A 65 -1.32 2.62 6.69
N VAL A 66 -0.38 1.96 7.35
CA VAL A 66 0.99 1.80 6.84
C VAL A 66 0.99 0.90 5.61
N ALA A 67 0.29 -0.23 5.64
CA ALA A 67 0.24 -1.18 4.54
C ALA A 67 -0.35 -0.57 3.26
N LEU A 68 -1.43 0.21 3.34
CA LEU A 68 -2.03 0.86 2.18
C LEU A 68 -1.12 1.96 1.61
N THR A 69 -0.47 2.74 2.48
CA THR A 69 0.50 3.75 2.06
C THR A 69 1.67 3.10 1.30
N VAL A 70 2.24 2.03 1.85
CA VAL A 70 3.34 1.30 1.20
C VAL A 70 2.87 0.58 -0.07
N ALA A 71 1.66 0.02 -0.10
CA ALA A 71 1.11 -0.65 -1.26
C ALA A 71 0.90 0.29 -2.45
N THR A 72 0.43 1.53 -2.21
CA THR A 72 0.34 2.54 -3.28
C THR A 72 1.71 2.93 -3.82
N PHE A 73 2.70 3.08 -2.95
CA PHE A 73 4.08 3.32 -3.37
C PHE A 73 4.61 2.19 -4.26
N ILE A 74 4.52 0.94 -3.79
CA ILE A 74 4.96 -0.25 -4.54
C ILE A 74 4.23 -0.34 -5.88
N GLY A 75 2.91 -0.18 -5.87
CA GLY A 75 2.07 -0.23 -7.07
C GLY A 75 2.40 0.85 -8.09
N THR A 76 2.93 1.99 -7.65
CA THR A 76 3.37 3.07 -8.55
C THR A 76 4.81 2.88 -9.02
N PHE A 77 5.69 2.53 -8.09
CA PHE A 77 7.13 2.50 -8.28
C PHE A 77 7.58 1.31 -9.14
N PHE A 78 7.04 0.12 -8.91
CA PHE A 78 7.46 -1.09 -9.62
C PHE A 78 7.26 -1.02 -11.14
N PRO A 79 6.09 -0.62 -11.67
CA PRO A 79 5.91 -0.51 -13.12
C PRO A 79 6.84 0.52 -13.75
N ILE A 80 7.13 1.63 -13.06
CA ILE A 80 8.08 2.66 -13.52
C ILE A 80 9.51 2.11 -13.54
N LEU A 81 9.88 1.34 -12.53
CA LEU A 81 11.18 0.68 -12.44
C LEU A 81 11.37 -0.34 -13.57
N LEU A 82 10.37 -1.18 -13.83
CA LEU A 82 10.40 -2.15 -14.93
C LEU A 82 10.57 -1.45 -16.30
N LYS A 83 9.85 -0.36 -16.54
CA LYS A 83 10.03 0.43 -17.77
C LYS A 83 11.44 1.01 -17.89
N ARG A 84 12.08 1.39 -16.79
CA ARG A 84 13.49 1.84 -16.81
C ARG A 84 14.50 0.74 -17.08
N LEU A 85 14.12 -0.51 -16.87
CA LEU A 85 14.93 -1.69 -17.13
C LEU A 85 14.61 -2.32 -18.50
N ASP A 86 13.84 -1.63 -19.35
CA ASP A 86 13.34 -2.12 -20.64
C ASP A 86 12.53 -3.44 -20.55
N VAL A 87 11.96 -3.71 -19.37
CA VAL A 87 11.04 -4.85 -19.16
C VAL A 87 9.61 -4.36 -19.29
N ASP A 88 8.78 -5.10 -20.05
CA ASP A 88 7.36 -4.76 -20.21
C ASP A 88 6.61 -4.86 -18.86
N PRO A 89 6.16 -3.73 -18.29
CA PRO A 89 5.44 -3.73 -17.02
C PRO A 89 4.08 -4.44 -17.12
N ALA A 90 3.47 -4.57 -18.30
CA ALA A 90 2.18 -5.23 -18.44
C ALA A 90 2.25 -6.73 -18.10
N VAL A 91 3.38 -7.38 -18.38
CA VAL A 91 3.58 -8.82 -18.16
C VAL A 91 3.95 -9.11 -16.70
N ALA A 92 4.79 -8.27 -16.09
CA ALA A 92 5.33 -8.52 -14.76
C ALA A 92 4.57 -7.82 -13.62
N ALA A 93 3.95 -6.66 -13.85
CA ALA A 93 3.42 -5.86 -12.75
C ALA A 93 2.19 -6.45 -12.05
N GLY A 94 1.42 -7.33 -12.68
CA GLY A 94 0.22 -7.90 -12.06
C GLY A 94 0.54 -8.82 -10.86
N PRO A 95 1.18 -9.98 -11.11
CA PRO A 95 1.52 -10.93 -10.04
C PRO A 95 2.59 -10.37 -9.09
N PHE A 96 3.59 -9.67 -9.63
CA PHE A 96 4.73 -9.21 -8.84
C PHE A 96 4.34 -8.12 -7.82
N VAL A 97 3.51 -7.16 -8.23
CA VAL A 97 3.04 -6.11 -7.32
C VAL A 97 2.21 -6.74 -6.20
N THR A 98 1.26 -7.60 -6.54
CA THR A 98 0.39 -8.26 -5.54
C THR A 98 1.21 -9.08 -4.53
N MET A 99 2.16 -9.88 -5.00
CA MET A 99 3.05 -10.66 -4.13
C MET A 99 3.86 -9.75 -3.19
N THR A 100 4.42 -8.67 -3.72
CA THR A 100 5.23 -7.73 -2.93
C THR A 100 4.37 -7.00 -1.90
N THR A 101 3.16 -6.59 -2.27
CA THR A 101 2.23 -5.93 -1.34
C THR A 101 1.74 -6.87 -0.26
N ASP A 102 1.48 -8.14 -0.58
CA ASP A 102 1.05 -9.14 0.42
C ASP A 102 2.16 -9.44 1.41
N PHE A 103 3.38 -9.68 0.91
CA PHE A 103 4.55 -9.92 1.76
C PHE A 103 4.82 -8.72 2.68
N THR A 104 4.81 -7.51 2.11
CA THR A 104 5.08 -6.28 2.87
C THR A 104 3.94 -5.99 3.86
N GLY A 105 2.69 -6.23 3.48
CA GLY A 105 1.52 -6.08 4.34
C GLY A 105 1.58 -7.00 5.55
N LEU A 106 1.93 -8.28 5.36
CA LEU A 106 2.15 -9.23 6.46
C LEU A 106 3.30 -8.79 7.38
N LEU A 107 4.42 -8.34 6.83
CA LEU A 107 5.53 -7.83 7.63
C LEU A 107 5.13 -6.60 8.46
N ILE A 108 4.37 -5.67 7.89
CA ILE A 108 3.88 -4.49 8.59
C ILE A 108 2.93 -4.89 9.73
N TYR A 109 1.98 -5.77 9.44
CA TYR A 109 1.03 -6.25 10.45
C TYR A 109 1.72 -6.98 11.59
N LEU A 110 2.55 -7.99 11.28
CA LEU A 110 3.25 -8.79 12.28
C LEU A 110 4.30 -7.95 13.03
N GLY A 111 4.98 -7.03 12.35
CA GLY A 111 5.94 -6.12 12.95
C GLY A 111 5.29 -5.17 13.96
N LEU A 112 4.17 -4.54 13.59
CA LEU A 112 3.40 -3.71 14.51
C LEU A 112 2.80 -4.53 15.65
N ALA A 113 2.22 -5.70 15.35
CA ALA A 113 1.66 -6.58 16.37
C ALA A 113 2.71 -7.00 17.41
N THR A 114 3.91 -7.36 16.96
CA THR A 114 5.02 -7.76 17.85
C THR A 114 5.53 -6.57 18.66
N SER A 115 5.70 -5.41 18.02
CA SER A 115 6.19 -4.19 18.70
C SER A 115 5.21 -3.64 19.73
N LEU A 116 3.90 -3.80 19.49
CA LEU A 116 2.83 -3.27 20.34
C LEU A 116 2.14 -4.36 21.17
N ILE A 117 2.69 -5.58 21.22
CA ILE A 117 2.08 -6.70 21.97
C ILE A 117 1.94 -6.39 23.46
N GLY A 118 2.79 -5.50 24.00
CA GLY A 118 2.69 -5.00 25.37
C GLY A 118 1.46 -4.15 25.63
N PHE A 119 0.88 -3.49 24.61
CA PHE A 119 -0.39 -2.75 24.68
C PHE A 119 -1.61 -3.66 24.53
N LEU A 120 -1.42 -4.96 24.28
CA LEU A 120 -2.50 -5.94 24.13
C LEU A 120 -2.96 -6.59 25.45
N LYS A 121 -2.19 -6.40 26.53
CA LYS A 121 -2.54 -6.82 27.90
C LYS A 121 -3.41 -5.75 28.58
#